data_AF-A0A838HTZ5-F1
#
_entry.id   AF-A0A838HTZ5-F1
#
_cell.length_a   1.000
_cell.length_b   1.000
_cell.length_c   1.000
_cell.angle_alpha   90.00
_cell.angle_beta   90.00
_cell.angle_gamma   90.00
#
_symmetry.space_group_name_H-M   'P 1'
#
loop_
_entity.id
_entity.type
_entity.pdbx_description
1 polymer ?
#
loop_
_entity_poly.entity_id
_entity_poly.type
_entity_poly.pdbx_seq_one_letter_code
_entity_poly.pdbx_strand_id
1 'polypeptide(L)' 'RERPDVIVSNGAGVAFPFFVLGRLLGIRTVYIEVYDRIDSATLTGRLCYPLSDLFLLQWEEQRQQYRKGQVVGRLL' A
#
# COMPACT_ATOMS: atom_id res chain seq x y z
N ARG A 1 -18.15 -17.50 2.17
CA ARG A 1 -17.66 -16.92 0.89
C ARG A 1 -17.68 -15.43 1.17
N GLU A 2 -16.53 -14.82 1.40
CA GLU A 2 -16.47 -13.45 1.89
C GLU A 2 -16.29 -12.47 0.73
N ARG A 3 -16.95 -11.31 0.83
CA ARG A 3 -16.69 -10.14 -0.03
C ARG A 3 -16.30 -8.98 0.88
N PRO A 4 -15.00 -8.76 1.13
CA PRO A 4 -14.58 -7.68 2.03
C PRO A 4 -14.90 -6.32 1.40
N ASP A 5 -15.19 -5.34 2.25
CA ASP A 5 -15.35 -3.94 1.83
C ASP A 5 -14.00 -3.28 1.54
N VAL A 6 -12.95 -3.73 2.24
CA VAL A 6 -11.60 -3.18 2.16
C VAL A 6 -10.54 -4.29 2.22
N ILE A 7 -9.51 -4.17 1.38
CA ILE A 7 -8.28 -4.96 1.44
C ILE A 7 -7.18 -4.07 2.01
N VAL A 8 -6.57 -4.47 3.12
CA VAL A 8 -5.45 -3.77 3.74
C VAL A 8 -4.21 -4.67 3.71
N SER A 9 -3.04 -4.13 3.32
CA SER A 9 -1.77 -4.86 3.38
C SER A 9 -0.62 -3.92 3.73
N ASN A 10 0.29 -4.38 4.61
CA ASN A 10 1.49 -3.66 5.04
C ASN A 10 2.80 -4.20 4.46
N GLY A 11 2.71 -4.89 3.32
CA GLY A 11 3.86 -5.40 2.59
C GLY A 11 3.98 -6.93 2.63
N ALA A 12 3.99 -7.51 1.43
CA ALA A 12 4.48 -8.84 1.06
C ALA A 12 4.37 -8.96 -0.47
N GLY A 13 5.09 -9.88 -1.12
CA GLY A 13 4.96 -10.11 -2.57
C GLY A 13 3.53 -10.50 -3.00
N VAL A 14 2.75 -11.06 -2.08
CA VAL A 14 1.37 -11.48 -2.34
C VAL A 14 0.37 -10.32 -2.38
N ALA A 15 0.70 -9.12 -1.90
CA ALA A 15 -0.25 -8.00 -1.90
C ALA A 15 -0.72 -7.64 -3.32
N PHE A 16 0.18 -7.65 -4.30
CA PHE A 16 -0.11 -7.24 -5.66
C PHE A 16 -1.29 -7.99 -6.32
N PRO A 17 -1.33 -9.34 -6.37
CA PRO A 17 -2.46 -10.04 -6.97
C PRO A 17 -3.80 -9.75 -6.26
N PHE A 18 -3.79 -9.57 -4.93
CA PHE A 18 -5.01 -9.21 -4.20
C PHE A 18 -5.45 -7.77 -4.47
N PHE A 19 -4.53 -6.84 -4.69
CA PHE A 19 -4.86 -5.46 -5.04
C PHE A 19 -5.41 -5.35 -6.47
N VAL A 20 -4.86 -6.13 -7.41
CA VAL A 20 -5.43 -6.27 -8.75
C VAL A 20 -6.86 -6.81 -8.67
N LEU A 21 -7.07 -7.90 -7.91
CA LEU A 21 -8.38 -8.48 -7.73
C LEU A 21 -9.35 -7.52 -7.04
N GLY A 22 -8.90 -6.82 -5.99
CA GLY A 22 -9.69 -5.81 -5.28
C GLY A 22 -10.20 -4.73 -6.22
N ARG A 23 -9.32 -4.18 -7.05
CA ARG A 23 -9.69 -3.18 -8.07
C ARG A 23 -10.69 -3.73 -9.09
N LEU A 24 -10.51 -4.96 -9.57
CA LEU A 24 -11.43 -5.60 -10.52
C LEU A 24 -12.83 -5.84 -9.90
N LEU A 25 -12.88 -6.12 -8.60
CA LEU A 25 -14.12 -6.39 -7.87
C LEU A 25 -14.77 -5.13 -7.25
N GLY A 26 -14.17 -3.95 -7.44
CA GLY A 26 -14.63 -2.68 -6.86
C GLY A 26 -14.46 -2.61 -5.34
N ILE A 27 -13.54 -3.38 -4.76
CA ILE A 27 -13.20 -3.40 -3.34
C ILE A 27 -12.15 -2.33 -3.06
N ARG A 28 -12.29 -1.60 -1.95
CA ARG A 28 -11.34 -0.55 -1.58
C ARG A 28 -10.00 -1.14 -1.18
N THR A 29 -8.90 -0.49 -1.55
CA THR A 29 -7.53 -0.99 -1.30
C THR A 29 -6.71 0.01 -0.50
N VAL A 30 -6.09 -0.46 0.58
CA VAL A 30 -5.21 0.33 1.45
C VAL A 30 -3.86 -0.35 1.57
N TYR A 31 -2.82 0.29 1.06
CA TYR A 31 -1.45 -0.21 1.20
C TYR A 31 -0.71 0.59 2.27
N ILE A 32 0.01 -0.08 3.15
CA ILE A 32 0.92 0.53 4.12
C ILE A 32 2.34 0.17 3.69
N GLU A 33 3.18 1.16 3.43
CA GLU A 33 4.57 0.93 3.05
C GLU A 33 5.37 0.35 4.22
N VAL A 34 6.38 -0.46 3.88
CA VAL A 34 7.20 -1.15 4.86
C VAL A 34 7.96 -0.17 5.76
N TYR A 35 8.25 -0.64 6.97
CA TYR A 35 8.86 0.17 8.02
C TYR A 35 10.35 0.44 7.78
N ASP A 36 11.09 -0.52 7.24
CA ASP A 36 12.56 -0.52 7.15
C ASP A 36 13.10 0.19 5.90
N ARG A 37 12.28 0.38 4.86
CA ARG A 37 12.66 1.08 3.62
C ARG A 37 12.19 2.52 3.63
N ILE A 38 13.05 3.39 4.16
CA ILE A 38 12.75 4.82 4.34
C ILE A 38 13.06 5.63 3.08
N ASP A 39 14.20 5.35 2.46
CA ASP A 39 14.82 6.12 1.38
C ASP A 39 14.57 5.56 -0.03
N SER A 40 13.97 4.37 -0.12
CA SER A 40 13.82 3.61 -1.35
C SER A 40 12.44 2.98 -1.47
N ALA A 41 11.91 2.94 -2.70
CA ALA A 41 10.62 2.34 -3.00
C ALA A 41 10.73 0.81 -3.09
N THR A 42 9.86 0.06 -2.41
CA THR A 42 9.77 -1.39 -2.57
C THR A 42 9.13 -1.75 -3.92
N LEU A 43 9.48 -2.91 -4.49
CA LEU A 43 8.84 -3.37 -5.72
C LEU A 43 7.32 -3.52 -5.53
N THR A 44 6.90 -4.16 -4.44
CA THR A 44 5.48 -4.29 -4.10
C THR A 44 4.82 -2.93 -3.92
N GLY A 45 5.44 -2.00 -3.20
CA GLY A 45 4.93 -0.64 -3.01
C GLY A 45 4.74 0.08 -4.33
N ARG A 46 5.72 0.04 -5.24
CA ARG A 46 5.60 0.59 -6.61
C ARG A 46 4.45 -0.02 -7.40
N LEU A 47 4.24 -1.33 -7.29
CA LEU A 47 3.17 -2.04 -7.99
C LEU A 47 1.78 -1.77 -7.38
N CYS A 48 1.69 -1.66 -6.06
CA CYS A 48 0.44 -1.40 -5.34
C CYS A 48 0.06 0.08 -5.34
N TYR A 49 1.03 1.00 -5.48
CA TYR A 49 0.82 2.44 -5.47
C TYR A 49 -0.27 2.93 -6.46
N PRO A 50 -0.26 2.54 -7.75
CA PRO A 50 -1.35 2.92 -8.67
C PRO A 50 -2.65 2.16 -8.43
N LEU A 51 -2.63 1.08 -7.64
CA LEU A 51 -3.77 0.22 -7.35
C LEU A 51 -4.45 0.53 -6.00
N SER A 52 -3.85 1.39 -5.18
CA SER A 52 -4.32 1.71 -3.84
C SER A 52 -5.27 2.90 -3.88
N ASP A 53 -6.44 2.78 -3.26
CA ASP A 53 -7.28 3.95 -2.94
C ASP A 53 -6.58 4.83 -1.89
N LEU A 54 -5.92 4.20 -0.92
CA LEU A 54 -5.15 4.87 0.12
C LEU A 54 -3.76 4.24 0.24
N PHE A 55 -2.73 5.08 0.20
CA PHE A 55 -1.34 4.66 0.37
C PHE A 55 -0.76 5.32 1.61
N LEU A 56 -0.42 4.52 2.61
CA LEU A 56 0.00 4.97 3.93
C LEU A 56 1.51 4.80 4.08
N LEU A 57 2.16 5.87 4.52
CA LEU A 57 3.60 5.95 4.74
C LEU A 57 3.89 6.02 6.23
N GLN A 58 5.02 5.45 6.63
CA GLN A 58 5.46 5.43 8.03
C GLN A 58 6.50 6.51 8.36
N TRP A 59 7.15 7.04 7.32
CA TRP A 59 8.17 8.08 7.41
C TRP A 59 7.87 9.22 6.45
N GLU A 60 8.25 10.45 6.82
CA GLU A 60 8.04 11.63 5.96
C GLU A 60 8.91 11.53 4.69
N GLU A 61 10.10 10.96 4.83
CA GLU A 61 11.08 10.73 3.77
C GLU A 61 10.54 9.85 2.64
N GLN A 62 9.65 8.90 2.96
CA GLN A 62 9.02 8.03 1.96
C GLN A 62 8.15 8.82 0.97
N ARG A 63 7.71 10.06 1.29
CA ARG A 63 6.98 10.92 0.35
C ARG A 63 7.81 11.30 -0.87
N GLN A 64 9.14 11.26 -0.77
CA GLN A 64 10.02 11.49 -1.91
C GLN A 64 9.78 10.44 -3.01
N GLN A 65 9.47 9.21 -2.61
CA GLN A 65 9.17 8.08 -3.50
C GLN A 65 7.67 8.02 -3.84
N TYR A 66 6.81 8.35 -2.88
CA TYR A 66 5.35 8.20 -2.98
C TYR A 66 4.64 9.53 -2.69
N ARG A 67 4.66 10.44 -3.66
CA ARG A 67 4.15 11.82 -3.49
C ARG A 67 2.67 11.94 -3.09
N LYS A 68 1.84 10.92 -3.38
CA LYS A 68 0.41 10.85 -3.03
C LYS A 68 0.16 10.09 -1.72
N GLY A 69 1.21 9.53 -1.10
CA GLY A 69 1.10 8.77 0.13
C GLY A 69 0.84 9.68 1.34
N GLN A 70 -0.03 9.23 2.23
CA GLN A 70 -0.33 9.90 3.49
C GLN A 70 0.56 9.33 4.60
N VAL A 71 1.30 10.22 5.27
CA VAL A 71 2.13 9.82 6.42
C VAL A 71 1.23 9.67 7.63
N VAL A 72 1.20 8.46 8.20
CA VAL A 72 0.40 8.12 9.39
C VAL A 72 1.26 7.82 10.61
N GLY A 73 2.58 7.87 10.44
CA GLY A 73 3.56 7.59 11.48
C GLY A 73 3.90 6.10 11.57
N ARG A 74 4.70 5.78 12.58
CA ARG A 74 5.30 4.47 12.81
C ARG A 74 4.27 3.56 13.49
N LEU A 75 3.81 2.53 12.76
CA LEU A 75 2.79 1.59 13.23
C LEU A 75 3.38 0.26 13.73
N LEU A 76 4.69 0.07 13.60
CA LEU A 76 5.48 -1.07 14.04
C LEU A 76 6.68 -0.62 14.88
#